data_AF-A0A7V8L632-F1
#
_entry.id   AF-A0A7V8L632-F1
#
_cell.length_a   1.000
_cell.length_b   1.000
_cell.length_c   1.000
_cell.angle_alpha   90.00
_cell.angle_beta   90.00
_cell.angle_gamma   90.00
#
_symmetry.space_group_name_H-M   'P 1'
#
loop_
_entity.id
_entity.type
_entity.pdbx_description
1 polymer ?
#
loop_
_entity_poly.entity_id
_entity_poly.type
_entity_poly.pdbx_seq_one_letter_code
_entity_poly.pdbx_strand_id
1 'polypeptide(L)'
;MSDIYIIDKGVQSGPFNQFEAEKELENYLEKHRYANMKQAMNDVTFGKGKATGSYTYDDHYVLHASSGNSQKSVSIFFYHTETGYYLIAMGEHTTSASYLLSDFGQKSGDFKFGKTISL
;
A
#
# COMPACT_ATOMS: atom_id res chain seq x y z
N MET A 1 12.17 -6.48 -13.57
CA MET A 1 11.40 -6.04 -12.40
C MET A 1 10.56 -4.87 -12.85
N SER A 2 9.28 -4.82 -12.47
CA SER A 2 8.44 -3.66 -12.76
C SER A 2 8.86 -2.48 -11.89
N ASP A 3 8.71 -1.26 -12.42
CA ASP A 3 8.93 -0.04 -11.66
C ASP A 3 7.88 0.11 -10.57
N ILE A 4 8.26 0.72 -9.45
CA ILE A 4 7.40 0.99 -8.31
C ILE A 4 7.38 2.49 -8.06
N TYR A 5 6.17 3.04 -7.93
CA TYR A 5 5.92 4.43 -7.62
C TYR A 5 5.15 4.54 -6.30
N ILE A 6 5.47 5.56 -5.51
CA ILE A 6 4.75 5.87 -4.26
C ILE A 6 4.08 7.23 -4.47
N ILE A 7 2.75 7.28 -4.27
CA ILE A 7 1.97 8.51 -4.34
C ILE A 7 1.50 8.85 -2.93
N ASP A 8 2.09 9.86 -2.31
CA ASP A 8 1.67 10.38 -1.00
C ASP A 8 1.12 11.80 -1.18
N LYS A 9 -0.11 12.04 -0.71
CA LYS A 9 -0.75 13.37 -0.76
C LYS A 9 -0.76 14.01 -2.17
N GLY A 10 -0.81 13.19 -3.22
CA GLY A 10 -0.76 13.58 -4.62
C GLY A 10 0.64 13.90 -5.18
N VAL A 11 1.70 13.62 -4.42
CA VAL A 11 3.09 13.74 -4.89
C VAL A 11 3.60 12.34 -5.19
N GLN A 12 4.06 12.14 -6.43
CA GLN A 12 4.64 10.87 -6.87
C GLN A 12 6.16 10.89 -6.70
N SER A 13 6.70 9.80 -6.14
CA SER A 13 8.12 9.48 -6.07
C SER A 13 8.42 8.20 -6.86
N GLY A 14 9.64 8.08 -7.39
CA GLY A 14 10.09 6.96 -8.22
C GLY A 14 10.40 7.36 -9.68
N PRO A 15 10.65 6.39 -10.57
CA PRO A 15 10.52 4.95 -10.37
C PRO A 15 11.56 4.38 -9.41
N PHE A 16 11.17 3.35 -8.67
CA PHE A 16 12.03 2.58 -7.77
C PHE A 16 12.03 1.11 -8.16
N ASN A 17 13.13 0.41 -7.87
CA ASN A 17 13.07 -1.04 -7.71
C ASN A 17 12.49 -1.41 -6.33
N GLN A 18 12.22 -2.71 -6.09
CA GLN A 18 11.62 -3.15 -4.83
C GLN A 18 12.44 -2.77 -3.60
N PHE A 19 13.77 -2.87 -3.66
CA PHE A 19 14.64 -2.53 -2.53
C PHE A 19 14.62 -1.04 -2.20
N GLU A 20 14.61 -0.18 -3.21
CA GLU A 20 14.49 1.27 -3.05
C GLU A 20 13.11 1.65 -2.50
N ALA A 21 12.04 1.06 -3.05
CA ALA A 21 10.69 1.30 -2.55
C ALA A 21 10.52 0.85 -1.09
N GLU A 22 11.04 -0.32 -0.72
CA GLU A 22 11.05 -0.79 0.67
C GLU A 22 11.76 0.20 1.60
N LYS A 23 12.92 0.73 1.20
CA LYS A 23 13.64 1.76 1.98
C LYS A 23 12.85 3.05 2.14
N GLU A 24 12.15 3.50 1.10
CA GLU A 24 11.29 4.67 1.21
C GLU A 24 10.12 4.41 2.16
N LEU A 25 9.51 3.22 2.10
CA LEU A 25 8.42 2.82 3.00
C LEU A 25 8.85 2.69 4.47
N GLU A 26 10.11 2.35 4.73
CA GLU A 26 10.68 2.30 6.09
C GLU A 26 10.59 3.66 6.82
N ASN A 27 10.56 4.78 6.09
CA ASN A 27 10.42 6.14 6.66
C ASN A 27 9.02 6.42 7.25
N TYR A 28 8.01 5.65 6.84
CA TYR A 28 6.64 5.78 7.32
C TYR A 28 6.31 4.84 8.48
N LEU A 29 7.25 3.95 8.84
CA LEU A 29 6.99 2.82 9.72
C LEU A 29 7.96 2.77 10.89
N GLU A 30 7.48 2.21 11.99
CA GLU A 30 8.37 1.75 13.05
C GLU A 30 9.10 0.47 12.63
N LYS A 31 10.36 0.32 13.07
CA LYS A 31 11.25 -0.82 12.73
C LYS A 31 10.62 -2.20 12.91
N HIS A 32 9.76 -2.34 13.92
CA HIS A 32 9.12 -3.61 14.23
C HIS A 32 8.06 -4.06 13.19
N ARG A 33 7.67 -3.18 12.26
CA ARG A 33 6.73 -3.48 11.15
C ARG A 33 7.44 -3.74 9.81
N TYR A 34 8.76 -3.54 9.72
CA TYR A 34 9.51 -3.66 8.47
C TYR A 34 9.41 -5.04 7.83
N ALA A 35 9.48 -6.11 8.63
CA ALA A 35 9.37 -7.48 8.10
C ALA A 35 8.02 -7.73 7.42
N ASN A 36 6.93 -7.20 8.00
CA ASN A 36 5.58 -7.32 7.45
C ASN A 36 5.43 -6.46 6.19
N MET A 37 6.01 -5.25 6.17
CA MET A 37 6.05 -4.41 4.98
C MET A 37 6.74 -5.14 3.82
N LYS A 38 7.89 -5.77 4.05
CA LYS A 38 8.63 -6.52 3.01
C LYS A 38 7.83 -7.71 2.49
N GLN A 39 7.10 -8.41 3.37
CA GLN A 39 6.21 -9.49 2.95
C GLN A 39 5.03 -8.97 2.12
N ALA A 40 4.40 -7.86 2.52
CA ALA A 40 3.35 -7.23 1.73
C ALA A 40 3.89 -6.76 0.36
N MET A 41 5.10 -6.20 0.31
CA MET A 41 5.77 -5.81 -0.95
C MET A 41 6.06 -7.00 -1.86
N ASN A 42 6.44 -8.16 -1.32
CA ASN A 42 6.56 -9.37 -2.13
C ASN A 42 5.22 -9.77 -2.77
N ASP A 43 4.11 -9.63 -2.04
CA ASP A 43 2.78 -9.90 -2.59
C ASP A 43 2.38 -8.88 -3.66
N VAL A 44 2.79 -7.61 -3.53
CA VAL A 44 2.65 -6.59 -4.58
C VAL A 44 3.43 -7.02 -5.83
N THR A 45 4.75 -7.23 -5.71
CA THR A 45 5.64 -7.42 -6.86
C THR A 45 5.51 -8.78 -7.53
N PHE A 46 5.02 -9.80 -6.82
CA PHE A 46 4.67 -11.11 -7.37
C PHE A 46 3.23 -11.20 -7.89
N GLY A 47 2.49 -10.09 -7.94
CA GLY A 47 1.13 -10.05 -8.50
C GLY A 47 0.10 -10.82 -7.67
N LYS A 48 0.30 -10.92 -6.35
CA LYS A 48 -0.58 -11.60 -5.39
C LYS A 48 -1.55 -10.65 -4.67
N GLY A 49 -1.62 -9.39 -5.10
CA GLY A 49 -2.60 -8.43 -4.60
C GLY A 49 -4.04 -8.92 -4.81
N LYS A 50 -4.91 -8.59 -3.85
CA LYS A 50 -6.33 -8.95 -3.88
C LYS A 50 -7.17 -7.73 -4.22
N ALA A 51 -8.18 -7.91 -5.08
CA ALA A 51 -9.11 -6.83 -5.41
C ALA A 51 -9.78 -6.27 -4.16
N THR A 52 -9.91 -4.94 -4.09
CA THR A 52 -10.62 -4.24 -3.03
C THR A 52 -12.12 -4.08 -3.32
N GLY A 53 -12.63 -4.75 -4.36
CA GLY A 53 -14.02 -4.63 -4.80
C GLY A 53 -14.24 -3.38 -5.63
N SER A 54 -15.08 -2.46 -5.15
CA SER A 54 -15.49 -1.26 -5.90
C SER A 54 -14.55 -0.06 -5.74
N TYR A 55 -13.49 -0.15 -4.94
CA TYR A 55 -12.60 0.99 -4.75
C TYR A 55 -11.74 1.24 -5.97
N THR A 56 -11.75 2.48 -6.42
CA THR A 56 -10.90 2.97 -7.51
C THR A 56 -10.07 4.16 -7.06
N TYR A 57 -8.96 4.40 -7.74
CA TYR A 57 -8.17 5.61 -7.60
C TYR A 57 -7.77 6.09 -8.98
N ASP A 58 -8.16 7.32 -9.32
CA ASP A 58 -7.90 7.90 -10.65
C ASP A 58 -8.33 6.96 -11.80
N ASP A 59 -9.57 6.45 -11.70
CA ASP A 59 -10.17 5.47 -12.63
C ASP A 59 -9.49 4.09 -12.73
N HIS A 60 -8.52 3.78 -11.85
CA HIS A 60 -7.89 2.47 -11.76
C HIS A 60 -8.48 1.62 -10.64
N TYR A 61 -8.74 0.34 -10.92
CA TYR A 61 -9.11 -0.62 -9.89
C TYR A 61 -7.97 -0.83 -8.89
N VAL A 62 -8.30 -0.72 -7.60
CA VAL A 62 -7.32 -0.87 -6.54
C VAL A 62 -7.23 -2.32 -6.07
N LEU A 63 -6.00 -2.74 -5.81
CA LEU A 63 -5.63 -3.98 -5.15
C LEU A 63 -5.09 -3.66 -3.76
N HIS A 64 -5.12 -4.65 -2.88
CA HIS A 64 -4.44 -4.59 -1.60
C HIS A 64 -3.57 -5.83 -1.38
N ALA A 65 -2.43 -5.62 -0.74
CA ALA A 65 -1.58 -6.67 -0.21
C ALA A 65 -1.37 -6.40 1.28
N SER A 66 -1.46 -7.44 2.10
CA SER A 66 -1.35 -7.27 3.55
C SER A 66 -0.56 -8.41 4.15
N SER A 67 0.33 -8.08 5.07
CA SER A 67 1.01 -9.07 5.91
C SER A 67 1.00 -8.63 7.37
N GLY A 68 0.87 -9.60 8.26
CA GLY A 68 0.90 -9.37 9.68
C GLY A 68 0.20 -10.44 10.48
N ASN A 69 0.14 -10.20 11.79
CA ASN A 69 -0.69 -10.93 12.73
C ASN A 69 -1.63 -9.94 13.44
N SER A 70 -2.44 -10.44 14.37
CA SER A 70 -3.45 -9.67 15.11
C SER A 70 -2.91 -8.49 15.94
N GLN A 71 -1.59 -8.29 16.00
CA GLN A 71 -0.96 -7.19 16.74
C GLN A 71 -0.15 -6.25 15.85
N LYS A 72 0.36 -6.73 14.73
CA LYS A 72 1.29 -6.00 13.85
C LYS A 72 0.96 -6.36 12.42
N SER A 73 0.45 -5.40 11.66
CA SER A 73 0.12 -5.59 10.26
C SER A 73 0.53 -4.39 9.41
N VAL A 74 0.80 -4.66 8.14
CA VAL A 74 1.03 -3.65 7.11
C VAL A 74 0.14 -4.02 5.95
N SER A 75 -0.66 -3.07 5.50
CA SER A 75 -1.55 -3.21 4.35
C SER A 75 -1.22 -2.12 3.35
N ILE A 76 -0.88 -2.51 2.13
CA ILE A 76 -0.51 -1.64 1.02
C ILE A 76 -1.64 -1.67 0.02
N PHE A 77 -2.14 -0.49 -0.35
CA PHE A 77 -3.13 -0.30 -1.40
C PHE A 77 -2.44 0.25 -2.64
N PHE A 78 -2.69 -0.37 -3.79
CA PHE A 78 -1.98 -0.06 -5.02
C PHE A 78 -2.82 -0.38 -6.25
N TYR A 79 -2.44 0.18 -7.39
CA TYR A 79 -2.89 -0.28 -8.70
C TYR A 79 -1.68 -0.65 -9.57
N HIS A 80 -1.92 -1.40 -10.64
CA HIS A 80 -0.89 -1.81 -11.58
C HIS A 80 -1.28 -1.41 -13.00
N THR A 81 -0.32 -0.86 -13.73
CA THR A 81 -0.45 -0.49 -15.15
C THR A 81 0.68 -1.16 -15.94
N GLU A 82 0.72 -0.94 -17.26
CA GLU A 82 1.86 -1.38 -18.08
C GLU A 82 3.21 -0.76 -17.65
N THR A 83 3.17 0.38 -16.95
CA THR A 83 4.37 1.11 -16.51
C THR A 83 4.86 0.71 -15.13
N GLY A 84 4.06 0.01 -14.32
CA GLY A 84 4.51 -0.48 -13.02
C GLY A 84 3.43 -0.54 -11.94
N TYR A 85 3.88 -0.65 -10.69
CA TYR A 85 3.05 -0.66 -9.49
C TYR A 85 2.99 0.73 -8.86
N TYR A 86 1.80 1.20 -8.52
CA TYR A 86 1.56 2.51 -7.95
C TYR A 86 0.94 2.37 -6.57
N LEU A 87 1.71 2.62 -5.53
CA LEU A 87 1.30 2.52 -4.13
C LEU A 87 0.66 3.85 -3.72
N ILE A 88 -0.61 3.80 -3.31
CA ILE A 88 -1.43 4.99 -3.08
C ILE A 88 -1.83 5.19 -1.62
N ALA A 89 -1.74 4.15 -0.80
CA ALA A 89 -1.91 4.26 0.64
C ALA A 89 -1.27 3.07 1.35
N MET A 90 -0.90 3.28 2.61
CA MET A 90 -0.43 2.22 3.49
C MET A 90 -0.97 2.45 4.90
N GLY A 91 -1.22 1.34 5.58
CA GLY A 91 -1.73 1.38 6.93
C GLY A 91 -1.71 0.02 7.60
N GLU A 92 -2.60 -0.16 8.56
CA GLU A 92 -2.72 -1.35 9.38
C GLU A 92 -4.11 -1.96 9.30
N HIS A 93 -4.16 -3.28 9.50
CA HIS A 93 -5.39 -4.05 9.65
C HIS A 93 -5.91 -3.88 11.08
N THR A 94 -7.16 -3.43 11.23
CA THR A 94 -7.81 -3.23 12.53
C THR A 94 -8.75 -4.39 12.89
N THR A 95 -9.39 -5.00 11.89
CA THR A 95 -10.22 -6.21 12.00
C THR A 95 -10.10 -7.02 10.70
N SER A 96 -10.65 -8.23 10.60
CA SER A 96 -10.52 -9.09 9.40
C SER A 96 -10.86 -8.43 8.06
N ALA A 97 -11.71 -7.40 8.07
CA ALA A 97 -12.22 -6.72 6.88
C ALA A 97 -11.96 -5.20 6.92
N SER A 98 -11.21 -4.67 7.89
CA SER A 98 -11.08 -3.23 8.09
C SER A 98 -9.63 -2.78 8.24
N TYR A 99 -9.29 -1.68 7.58
CA TYR A 99 -7.91 -1.23 7.38
C TYR A 99 -7.84 0.29 7.65
N LEU A 100 -7.07 0.70 8.65
CA LEU A 100 -6.80 2.11 8.93
C LEU A 100 -5.58 2.58 8.13
N LEU A 101 -5.74 3.62 7.31
CA LEU A 101 -4.66 4.22 6.52
C LEU A 101 -3.77 5.14 7.38
N SER A 102 -3.01 4.53 8.29
CA SER A 102 -2.25 5.23 9.34
C SER A 102 -0.82 5.61 8.96
N ASP A 103 -0.25 5.06 7.89
CA ASP A 103 1.16 5.26 7.55
C ASP A 103 1.36 6.33 6.46
N PHE A 104 0.64 6.23 5.34
CA PHE A 104 0.49 7.32 4.37
C PHE A 104 -0.77 7.17 3.52
N GLY A 105 -1.15 8.24 2.83
CA GLY A 105 -2.33 8.23 1.97
C GLY A 105 -2.59 9.58 1.29
N GLN A 106 -3.79 9.73 0.75
CA GLN A 106 -4.16 10.87 -0.06
C GLN A 106 -4.69 12.05 0.77
N LYS A 107 -4.74 13.24 0.17
CA LYS A 107 -5.33 14.43 0.81
C LYS A 107 -6.86 14.32 0.97
N SER A 108 -7.52 13.62 0.05
CA SER A 108 -8.97 13.45 -0.03
C SER A 108 -9.32 12.09 -0.66
N GLY A 109 -10.62 11.78 -0.74
CA GLY A 109 -11.12 10.54 -1.35
C GLY A 109 -11.13 9.33 -0.41
N ASP A 110 -11.27 8.14 -0.98
CA ASP A 110 -11.36 6.88 -0.23
C ASP A 110 -10.03 6.41 0.35
N PHE A 111 -8.93 6.83 -0.25
CA PHE A 111 -7.58 6.53 0.22
C PHE A 111 -6.98 7.67 1.05
N LYS A 112 -7.82 8.53 1.64
CA LYS A 112 -7.37 9.65 2.46
C LYS A 112 -6.61 9.15 3.70
N PHE A 113 -5.47 9.77 4.01
CA PHE A 113 -4.73 9.48 5.25
C PHE A 113 -5.62 9.60 6.50
N GLY A 114 -5.55 8.60 7.38
CA GLY A 114 -6.38 8.48 8.58
C GLY A 114 -7.80 7.94 8.34
N LYS A 115 -8.19 7.65 7.10
CA LYS A 115 -9.49 7.01 6.80
C LYS A 115 -9.40 5.50 7.04
N THR A 116 -10.54 4.89 7.35
CA THR A 116 -10.70 3.45 7.42
C THR A 116 -11.34 2.94 6.13
N ILE A 117 -10.71 1.95 5.50
CA ILE A 117 -11.25 1.18 4.37
C ILE A 117 -11.86 -0.12 4.91
N SER A 118 -13.00 -0.52 4.35
CA SER A 118 -13.64 -1.81 4.66
C SER A 118 -13.78 -2.64 3.39
N LEU A 119 -13.30 -3.88 3.41
CA LEU A 119 -13.24 -4.81 2.27
C LEU A 119 -14.14 -6.04 2.49
#